data_AF-A0A6J0NQR1-F1
#
_entry.id   AF-A0A6J0NQR1-F1
#
_cell.length_a   1.000
_cell.length_b   1.000
_cell.length_c   1.000
_cell.angle_alpha   90.00
_cell.angle_beta   90.00
_cell.angle_gamma   90.00
#
_symmetry.space_group_name_H-M   'P 1'
#
loop_
_entity.id
_entity.type
_entity.pdbx_description
1 polymer ?
#
loop_
_entity_poly.entity_id
_entity_poly.type
_entity_poly.pdbx_seq_one_letter_code
_entity_poly.pdbx_strand_id
1 'polypeptide(L)'
;MDWIAKFDIEQQANKTTIKGFRALSILNRIMLDDFQTSTKIEALREEIRLMVEREGSAKAIAFSQFTSFLDLINYTLGKCRFG
;
A
#
# COMPACT_ATOMS: atom_id res chain seq x y z
N MET A 1 -28.93 3.48 -16.28
CA MET A 1 -27.67 4.02 -15.72
C MET A 1 -27.35 3.21 -14.47
N ASP A 2 -27.18 1.89 -14.61
CA ASP A 2 -27.16 0.96 -13.47
C ASP A 2 -25.93 0.03 -13.48
N TRP A 3 -25.12 0.08 -14.54
CA TRP A 3 -23.95 -0.80 -14.72
C TRP A 3 -22.76 -0.37 -13.86
N ILE A 4 -22.66 0.92 -13.49
CA ILE A 4 -21.59 1.42 -12.61
C ILE A 4 -21.86 1.01 -11.15
N ALA A 5 -23.09 1.19 -10.67
CA ALA A 5 -23.46 0.82 -9.31
C ALA A 5 -23.36 -0.70 -9.07
N LYS A 6 -23.68 -1.52 -10.09
CA LYS A 6 -23.57 -2.98 -9.98
C LYS A 6 -22.12 -3.46 -9.88
N PHE A 7 -21.21 -2.83 -10.63
CA PHE A 7 -19.77 -3.12 -10.55
C PHE A 7 -19.22 -2.80 -9.16
N ASP A 8 -19.65 -1.70 -8.55
CA ASP A 8 -19.23 -1.31 -7.20
C ASP A 8 -19.81 -2.25 -6.12
N ILE A 9 -21.05 -2.74 -6.29
CA ILE A 9 -21.72 -3.62 -5.32
C ILE A 9 -21.14 -5.05 -5.34
N GLU A 10 -20.86 -5.61 -6.51
CA GLU A 10 -20.32 -6.98 -6.62
C GLU A 10 -18.87 -7.09 -6.12
N GLN A 11 -18.07 -6.03 -6.25
CA GLN A 11 -16.67 -6.00 -5.79
C GLN A 11 -16.52 -5.72 -4.27
N GLN A 12 -17.61 -5.36 -3.58
CA GLN A 12 -17.62 -5.08 -2.15
C GLN A 12 -17.97 -6.32 -1.32
N ALA A 13 -18.62 -7.34 -1.92
CA ALA A 13 -19.22 -8.46 -1.19
C ALA A 13 -18.23 -9.55 -0.74
N ASN A 14 -16.99 -9.56 -1.26
CA ASN A 14 -15.99 -10.60 -1.02
C ASN A 14 -14.69 -10.07 -0.38
N LYS A 15 -14.64 -8.83 0.10
CA LYS A 15 -13.39 -8.24 0.58
C LYS A 15 -13.24 -8.36 2.10
N THR A 16 -12.58 -9.43 2.53
CA THR A 16 -12.01 -9.53 3.88
C THR A 16 -11.16 -8.28 4.13
N THR A 17 -11.56 -7.44 5.08
CA THR A 17 -10.75 -6.29 5.51
C THR A 17 -9.35 -6.78 5.85
N ILE A 18 -8.32 -6.20 5.25
CA ILE A 18 -6.94 -6.60 5.53
C ILE A 18 -6.67 -6.25 6.98
N LYS A 19 -6.39 -7.27 7.81
CA LYS A 19 -6.12 -7.10 9.24
C LYS A 19 -5.02 -6.05 9.42
N GLY A 20 -5.30 -5.02 10.22
CA GLY A 20 -4.37 -3.93 10.53
C GLY A 20 -4.58 -2.64 9.73
N PHE A 21 -5.47 -2.62 8.73
CA PHE A 21 -5.81 -1.41 7.99
C PHE A 21 -7.23 -0.93 8.29
N ARG A 22 -7.43 0.39 8.26
CA ARG A 22 -8.74 1.01 8.44
C ARG A 22 -9.69 0.52 7.33
N ALA A 23 -10.98 0.33 7.65
CA ALA A 23 -11.99 -0.09 6.69
C ALA A 23 -12.02 0.78 5.40
N LEU A 24 -11.76 2.09 5.53
CA LEU A 24 -11.70 3.05 4.42
C LEU A 24 -10.34 3.15 3.72
N SER A 25 -9.34 2.33 4.10
CA SER A 25 -8.03 2.33 3.47
C SER A 25 -8.13 2.08 1.97
N ILE A 26 -7.27 2.73 1.19
CA ILE A 26 -7.21 2.52 -0.26
C ILE A 26 -6.95 1.05 -0.63
N LEU A 27 -6.26 0.31 0.24
CA LEU A 27 -6.00 -1.12 0.08
C LEU A 27 -7.29 -1.95 0.06
N ASN A 28 -8.31 -1.51 0.81
CA ASN A 28 -9.63 -2.14 0.78
C ASN A 28 -10.46 -1.73 -0.44
N ARG A 29 -9.96 -0.89 -1.35
CA ARG A 29 -10.70 -0.49 -2.57
C ARG A 29 -10.02 -0.97 -3.85
N ILE A 30 -8.71 -1.09 -3.85
CA ILE A 30 -7.94 -1.55 -5.03
C ILE A 30 -7.78 -3.07 -5.05
N MET A 31 -7.58 -3.63 -6.24
CA MET A 31 -7.20 -5.04 -6.42
C MET A 31 -5.69 -5.17 -6.16
N LEU A 32 -5.33 -5.93 -5.14
CA LEU A 32 -3.95 -5.94 -4.61
C LEU A 32 -3.01 -6.90 -5.33
N ASP A 33 -3.55 -7.94 -5.97
CA ASP A 33 -2.77 -8.93 -6.71
C ASP A 33 -2.16 -8.32 -7.98
N ASP A 34 -2.90 -7.42 -8.64
CA ASP A 34 -2.45 -6.71 -9.84
C ASP A 34 -1.90 -5.31 -9.55
N PHE A 35 -1.71 -4.95 -8.27
CA PHE A 35 -1.25 -3.61 -7.91
C PHE A 35 0.17 -3.35 -8.43
N GLN A 36 0.27 -2.52 -9.46
CA GLN A 36 1.52 -1.99 -9.96
C GLN A 36 2.03 -0.88 -9.04
N THR A 37 3.30 -0.96 -8.63
CA THR A 37 3.92 0.08 -7.81
C THR A 37 4.12 1.36 -8.61
N SER A 38 4.15 2.50 -7.93
CA SER A 38 4.47 3.78 -8.56
C SER A 38 5.97 4.09 -8.44
N THR A 39 6.50 4.92 -9.33
CA THR A 39 7.90 5.39 -9.27
C THR A 39 8.26 6.02 -7.92
N LYS A 40 7.28 6.59 -7.19
CA LYS A 40 7.49 7.14 -5.84
C LYS A 40 7.77 6.05 -4.80
N ILE A 41 7.10 4.89 -4.91
CA ILE A 41 7.29 3.75 -3.99
C ILE A 41 8.64 3.08 -4.29
N GLU A 42 8.98 2.92 -5.56
CA GLU A 42 10.26 2.34 -5.97
C GLU A 42 11.44 3.21 -5.51
N ALA A 43 11.35 4.53 -5.67
CA ALA A 43 12.36 5.45 -5.16
C ALA A 43 12.51 5.38 -3.63
N LEU A 44 11.39 5.27 -2.89
CA LEU A 44 11.42 5.12 -1.43
C LEU A 44 12.08 3.80 -0.99
N ARG A 45 11.78 2.69 -1.68
CA ARG A 45 12.40 1.39 -1.40
C ARG A 45 13.91 1.43 -1.60
N GLU A 46 14.36 2.05 -2.68
CA GLU A 46 15.78 2.20 -2.97
C GLU A 46 16.48 3.06 -1.90
N GLU A 47 15.89 4.18 -1.49
CA GLU A 47 16.44 5.01 -0.42
C GLU A 47 16.57 4.23 0.90
N ILE A 48 15.55 3.44 1.27
CA ILE A 48 15.60 2.59 2.48
C ILE A 48 16.71 1.54 2.35
N ARG A 49 16.87 0.90 1.19
CA ARG A 49 17.95 -0.06 0.94
C ARG A 49 19.32 0.58 1.14
N LEU A 50 19.53 1.77 0.56
CA LEU A 50 20.76 2.54 0.70
C LEU A 50 21.01 2.95 2.16
N MET A 51 19.96 3.33 2.91
CA MET A 51 20.09 3.65 4.34
C MET A 51 20.56 2.43 5.14
N VAL A 52 19.97 1.25 4.92
CA VAL A 52 20.32 0.00 5.62
C VAL A 52 21.73 -0.49 5.24
N GLU A 53 22.12 -0.37 3.97
CA GLU A 53 23.47 -0.72 3.51
C GLU A 53 24.55 0.16 4.12
N ARG A 54 24.24 1.44 4.35
CA ARG A 54 25.15 2.37 5.04
C ARG A 54 25.19 2.11 6.55
N GLU A 55 24.03 1.89 7.17
CA GLU A 55 23.91 1.63 8.60
C GLU A 55 22.69 0.71 8.88
N GLY A 56 22.95 -0.51 9.36
CA GLY A 56 21.90 -1.50 9.62
C GLY A 56 20.86 -1.12 10.69
N SER A 57 21.16 -0.12 11.51
CA SER A 57 20.25 0.44 12.53
C SER A 57 19.55 1.75 12.12
N ALA A 58 19.71 2.18 10.87
CA ALA A 58 19.14 3.42 10.38
C ALA A 58 17.62 3.49 10.58
N LYS A 59 17.12 4.66 10.94
CA LYS A 59 15.69 4.95 11.11
C LYS A 59 15.30 6.11 10.21
N ALA A 60 14.14 5.99 9.56
CA ALA A 60 13.59 7.02 8.69
C ALA A 60 12.16 7.38 9.13
N ILE A 61 11.75 8.62 8.85
CA ILE A 61 10.37 9.08 8.99
C ILE A 61 9.92 9.54 7.61
N ALA A 62 8.82 8.96 7.12
CA ALA A 62 8.23 9.32 5.83
C ALA A 62 6.97 10.19 6.05
N PHE A 63 6.91 11.33 5.37
CA PHE A 63 5.74 12.20 5.36
C PHE A 63 5.05 12.13 4.00
N SER A 64 3.72 12.19 4.01
CA SER A 64 2.92 12.25 2.79
C SER A 64 1.70 13.13 3.06
N GLN A 65 1.39 13.99 2.08
CA GLN A 65 0.14 14.77 2.07
C GLN A 65 -1.11 13.88 1.91
N PHE A 66 -0.92 12.64 1.44
CA PHE A 66 -1.99 11.65 1.26
C PHE A 66 -1.83 10.50 2.25
N THR A 67 -2.83 10.30 3.10
CA THR A 67 -2.90 9.17 4.04
C THR A 67 -3.01 7.84 3.32
N SER A 68 -3.73 7.81 2.19
CA SER A 68 -3.81 6.65 1.31
C SER A 68 -2.45 6.20 0.78
N PHE A 69 -1.52 7.14 0.57
CA PHE A 69 -0.16 6.79 0.14
C PHE A 69 0.65 6.13 1.26
N LEU A 70 0.43 6.53 2.52
CA LEU A 70 1.05 5.85 3.67
C LEU A 70 0.55 4.41 3.83
N ASP A 71 -0.73 4.15 3.55
CA ASP A 71 -1.26 2.79 3.53
C ASP A 71 -0.56 1.93 2.46
N LEU A 72 -0.35 2.49 1.25
CA LEU A 72 0.39 1.81 0.18
C LEU A 72 1.85 1.53 0.56
N ILE A 73 2.53 2.49 1.19
CA ILE A 73 3.90 2.31 1.69
C ILE A 73 3.94 1.19 2.73
N ASN A 74 3.03 1.22 3.72
CA ASN A 74 2.96 0.20 4.77
C ASN A 74 2.73 -1.21 4.19
N TYR A 75 1.82 -1.33 3.22
CA TYR A 75 1.57 -2.60 2.53
C TYR A 75 2.79 -3.10 1.74
N THR A 76 3.41 -2.23 0.94
CA THR A 76 4.54 -2.60 0.08
C THR A 76 5.81 -2.93 0.85
N LEU A 77 6.11 -2.20 1.94
CA LEU A 77 7.21 -2.52 2.84
C LEU A 77 6.91 -3.75 3.71
N GLY A 78 5.66 -3.94 4.13
CA GLY A 78 5.22 -5.13 4.85
C GLY A 78 5.44 -6.42 4.06
N LYS A 79 5.18 -6.41 2.75
CA LYS A 79 5.47 -7.55 1.86
C LYS A 79 6.98 -7.84 1.74
N CYS A 80 7.83 -6.82 1.72
CA CYS A 80 9.28 -7.00 1.66
C CYS A 80 9.88 -7.61 2.94
N ARG A 81 9.17 -7.55 4.08
CA ARG A 81 9.67 -8.03 5.38
C ARG A 81 9.51 -9.54 5.60
N PHE A 82 8.79 -10.21 4.71
CA PHE A 82 8.57 -11.66 4.72
C PHE A 82 9.11 -12.35 3.45
N GLY A 83 9.98 -11.66 2.70
CA GLY A 83 10.71 -12.21 1.55
C GLY A 83 12.12 -12.61 1.91
#